data_AF-M1CID2-F1
#
_entry.id   AF-M1CID2-F1
#
_cell.length_a   1.000
_cell.length_b   1.000
_cell.length_c   1.000
_cell.angle_alpha   90.00
_cell.angle_beta   90.00
_cell.angle_gamma   90.00
#
_symmetry.space_group_name_H-M   'P 1'
#
loop_
_entity.id
_entity.type
_entity.pdbx_description
1 polymer ?
#
loop_
_entity_poly.entity_id
_entity_poly.type
_entity_poly.pdbx_seq_one_letter_code
_entity_poly.pdbx_strand_id
1 'polypeptide(L)' 'MKFACMILPIFYHVDPSNLRKHKGSFGEALNRHEEKFKCERVHENTEKEYWEDKLKKWKDALSQAADLAGMVLENQ' A
#
# COMPACT_ATOMS: atom_id res chain seq x y z
N MET A 1 -10.75 26.98 10.14
CA MET A 1 -9.54 26.78 9.31
C MET A 1 -9.26 25.28 9.27
N LYS A 2 -9.33 24.64 8.10
CA LYS A 2 -8.84 23.27 7.93
C LYS A 2 -7.32 23.35 7.90
N PHE A 3 -6.63 22.72 8.85
CA PHE A 3 -5.21 22.45 8.68
C PHE A 3 -5.11 21.42 7.55
N ALA A 4 -4.67 21.85 6.37
CA ALA A 4 -4.31 20.90 5.31
C ALA A 4 -3.06 20.16 5.78
N CYS A 5 -3.19 18.87 6.07
CA CYS A 5 -2.03 18.02 6.31
C CYS A 5 -1.29 17.92 4.97
N MET A 6 -0.11 18.54 4.87
CA MET A 6 0.71 18.48 3.67
C MET A 6 1.51 17.18 3.71
N ILE A 7 1.32 16.34 2.70
CA ILE A 7 2.03 15.07 2.53
C ILE A 7 3.00 15.25 1.36
N LEU A 8 4.27 14.91 1.57
CA LEU A 8 5.29 14.86 0.53
C LEU A 8 5.84 13.43 0.43
N PRO A 9 5.40 12.63 -0.57
CA PRO A 9 5.92 11.29 -0.77
C PRO A 9 7.38 11.30 -1.23
N ILE A 10 8.18 10.39 -0.65
CA ILE A 10 9.54 10.08 -1.10
C ILE A 10 9.55 8.66 -1.66
N PHE A 11 9.86 8.51 -2.93
CA PHE A 11 9.93 7.23 -3.63
C PHE A 11 11.40 6.79 -3.73
N TYR A 12 11.84 5.96 -2.79
CA TYR A 12 13.23 5.52 -2.68
C TYR A 12 13.45 4.17 -3.37
N HIS A 13 14.24 4.14 -4.44
CA HIS A 13 14.52 2.94 -5.26
C HIS A 13 13.28 2.24 -5.83
N VAL A 14 12.21 3.01 -6.04
CA VAL A 14 10.93 2.47 -6.46
C VAL A 14 10.29 3.41 -7.47
N ASP A 15 9.79 2.83 -8.56
CA ASP A 15 8.94 3.55 -9.49
C ASP A 15 7.59 3.83 -8.80
N PRO A 16 7.16 5.11 -8.66
CA PRO A 16 5.84 5.47 -8.14
C PRO A 16 4.69 4.71 -8.84
N SER A 17 4.85 4.36 -10.11
CA SER A 17 3.87 3.60 -10.89
C SER A 17 3.62 2.20 -10.32
N ASN A 18 4.64 1.59 -9.69
CA ASN A 18 4.52 0.31 -8.99
C ASN A 18 3.67 0.42 -7.73
N LEU A 19 3.73 1.54 -6.99
CA LEU A 19 2.87 1.78 -5.84
C LEU A 19 1.42 1.97 -6.28
N ARG A 20 1.19 2.83 -7.28
CA ARG A 20 -0.14 3.14 -7.82
C ARG A 20 -0.86 1.94 -8.43
N LYS A 21 -0.13 1.05 -9.09
CA LYS A 21 -0.70 -0.12 -9.76
C LYS A 21 -0.54 -1.41 -8.96
N HIS A 22 0.05 -1.33 -7.76
CA HIS A 22 0.41 -2.48 -6.93
C HIS A 22 1.20 -3.54 -7.69
N LYS A 23 2.28 -3.12 -8.35
CA LYS A 23 3.19 -3.95 -9.16
C LYS A 23 4.59 -4.01 -8.56
N GLY A 24 5.47 -4.81 -9.17
CA GLY A 24 6.84 -5.01 -8.73
C GLY A 24 6.91 -5.58 -7.32
N SER A 25 8.00 -5.27 -6.62
CA SER A 25 8.25 -5.73 -5.25
C SER A 25 7.14 -5.36 -4.25
N PHE A 26 6.47 -4.21 -4.43
CA PHE A 26 5.34 -3.81 -3.60
C PHE A 26 4.12 -4.71 -3.79
N GLY A 27 3.77 -5.01 -5.04
CA GLY A 27 2.68 -5.94 -5.35
C GLY A 27 2.94 -7.31 -4.74
N GLU A 28 4.16 -7.83 -4.88
CA GLU A 28 4.57 -9.11 -4.29
C GLU A 28 4.48 -9.10 -2.76
N ALA A 29 4.92 -8.03 -2.10
CA ALA A 29 4.84 -7.91 -0.64
C ALA A 29 3.39 -7.86 -0.14
N LEU A 30 2.51 -7.11 -0.83
CA LEU A 30 1.07 -7.06 -0.50
C LEU A 30 0.40 -8.43 -0.65
N ASN A 31 0.71 -9.16 -1.73
CA ASN A 31 0.17 -10.51 -1.95
C ASN A 31 0.65 -11.49 -0.88
N ARG A 32 1.95 -11.47 -0.53
CA ARG A 32 2.48 -12.32 0.55
C ARG A 32 1.80 -12.04 1.89
N HIS A 33 1.51 -10.77 2.19
CA HIS A 33 0.74 -10.42 3.38
C HIS A 33 -0.69 -10.98 3.31
N GLU A 34 -1.37 -10.81 2.19
CA GLU A 34 -2.72 -11.34 1.97
C GLU A 34 -2.78 -12.87 2.16
N GLU A 35 -1.81 -13.61 1.61
CA GLU A 35 -1.70 -15.06 1.77
C GLU A 35 -1.43 -15.47 3.21
N LYS A 36 -0.47 -14.80 3.88
CA LYS A 36 -0.17 -15.07 5.29
C LYS A 36 -1.40 -14.90 6.18
N PHE A 37 -2.16 -13.83 5.97
CA PHE A 37 -3.39 -13.61 6.74
C PHE A 37 -4.47 -14.64 6.43
N LYS A 38 -4.61 -15.10 5.18
CA LYS A 38 -5.53 -16.19 4.84
C LYS A 38 -5.14 -17.51 5.51
N CYS A 39 -3.86 -17.83 5.58
CA CYS A 39 -3.35 -19.06 6.18
C CYS A 39 -3.41 -19.07 7.72
N GLU A 40 -3.17 -17.94 8.38
CA GLU A 40 -3.17 -17.85 9.85
C GLU A 40 -4.57 -17.80 10.47
N ARG A 41 -5.60 -17.46 9.69
CA ARG A 41 -6.93 -17.02 10.19
C ARG A 41 -8.09 -17.93 9.77
N VAL A 42 -7.82 -19.19 9.46
CA VAL A 42 -8.82 -20.16 8.94
C VAL A 42 -10.01 -20.39 9.91
N HIS A 43 -9.98 -19.85 11.13
CA HIS A 43 -10.93 -20.15 12.18
C HIS A 43 -12.14 -19.19 12.31
N GLU A 44 -12.17 -18.01 11.68
CA GLU A 44 -13.32 -17.08 11.83
C GLU A 44 -13.57 -16.14 10.62
N ASN A 45 -14.82 -16.08 10.14
CA ASN A 45 -15.22 -15.28 8.98
C ASN A 45 -15.11 -13.75 9.20
N THR A 46 -15.34 -13.29 10.43
CA THR A 46 -15.26 -11.89 10.88
C THR A 46 -13.86 -11.31 10.77
N GLU A 47 -12.84 -12.12 11.08
CA GLU A 47 -11.45 -11.68 10.98
C GLU A 47 -10.99 -11.57 9.52
N LYS A 48 -11.48 -12.45 8.65
CA LYS A 48 -11.21 -12.39 7.21
C LYS A 48 -11.71 -11.08 6.60
N GLU A 49 -12.95 -10.71 6.87
CA GLU A 49 -13.56 -9.46 6.36
C GLU A 49 -12.77 -8.22 6.85
N TYR A 50 -12.36 -8.20 8.13
CA TYR A 50 -11.54 -7.13 8.69
C TYR A 50 -10.21 -6.95 7.93
N TRP A 51 -9.51 -8.04 7.60
CA TRP A 51 -8.23 -7.94 6.88
C TRP A 51 -8.39 -7.60 5.41
N GLU A 52 -9.45 -8.06 4.76
CA GLU A 52 -9.76 -7.66 3.39
C GLU A 52 -10.04 -6.15 3.31
N ASP A 53 -10.81 -5.58 4.25
CA ASP A 53 -11.03 -4.13 4.36
C ASP A 53 -9.72 -3.38 4.65
N LYS A 54 -8.87 -3.91 5.52
CA LYS A 54 -7.58 -3.29 5.87
C LYS A 54 -6.61 -3.28 4.69
N LEU A 55 -6.51 -4.38 3.95
CA LEU A 55 -5.70 -4.46 2.73
C LEU A 55 -6.22 -3.50 1.66
N LYS A 56 -7.54 -3.37 1.51
CA LYS A 56 -8.14 -2.39 0.61
C LYS A 56 -7.75 -0.96 0.99
N LYS A 57 -7.88 -0.59 2.27
CA LYS A 57 -7.47 0.74 2.76
C LYS A 57 -5.99 1.02 2.53
N TRP A 58 -5.12 0.02 2.69
CA TRP A 58 -3.69 0.17 2.40
C TRP A 58 -3.43 0.38 0.91
N LYS A 59 -4.05 -0.42 0.05
CA LYS A 59 -3.97 -0.27 -1.41
C LYS A 59 -4.43 1.13 -1.83
N ASP A 60 -5.58 1.58 -1.32
CA ASP A 60 -6.12 2.91 -1.62
C ASP A 60 -5.20 4.05 -1.12
N ALA A 61 -4.65 3.93 0.09
CA ALA A 61 -3.76 4.94 0.64
C ALA A 61 -2.44 5.05 -0.12
N LEU A 62 -1.85 3.91 -0.51
CA LEU A 62 -0.62 3.86 -1.31
C LEU A 62 -0.84 4.43 -2.71
N SER A 63 -1.97 4.12 -3.33
CA SER A 63 -2.34 4.69 -4.64
C SER A 63 -2.52 6.20 -4.57
N GLN A 64 -3.24 6.70 -3.55
CA GLN A 64 -3.40 8.14 -3.33
C GLN A 64 -2.05 8.83 -3.07
N ALA A 65 -1.18 8.24 -2.26
CA ALA A 65 0.15 8.79 -2.00
C ALA A 65 1.01 8.82 -3.27
N ALA A 66 0.90 7.80 -4.13
CA ALA A 66 1.62 7.73 -5.40
C ALA A 66 1.10 8.70 -6.47
N ASP A 67 -0.12 9.20 -6.32
CA ASP A 67 -0.72 10.24 -7.19
C ASP A 67 -0.39 11.67 -6.74
N LEU A 68 0.20 11.84 -5.55
CA LEU A 68 0.71 13.14 -5.11
C LEU A 68 2.07 13.45 -5.78
N ALA A 69 2.34 14.74 -5.97
CA ALA A 69 3.67 15.19 -6.36
C ALA A 69 4.67 14.84 -5.24
N GLY A 70 5.78 14.21 -5.61
CA GLY A 70 6.79 13.72 -4.67
C GLY A 70 8.18 13.66 -5.28
N MET A 71 9.14 13.16 -4.51
CA MET A 71 10.55 13.06 -4.93
C MET A 71 10.91 11.60 -5.23
N VAL A 72 11.41 11.34 -6.44
CA VAL A 72 11.96 10.03 -6.80
C VAL A 72 13.46 10.06 -6.56
N LEU A 73 13.95 9.12 -5.74
CA LEU A 73 15.35 8.97 -5.41
C LEU A 73 15.86 7.65 -6.01
N GLU A 74 16.61 7.77 -7.09
CA GLU A 74 17.44 6.71 -7.67
C GLU A 74 18.90 7.02 -7.33
N ASN A 75 19.73 6.00 -7.07
CA ASN A 75 21.15 6.24 -6.80
C ASN A 75 21.79 6.85 -8.06
N GLN A 76 22.50 7.96 -7.87
CA GLN A 76 23.45 8.48 -8.86
C GLN A 76 24.60 7.51 -9.10
#